data_AF-A0AAW1R0U6-F1
#
_entry.id   AF-A0AAW1R0U6-F1
#
_cell.length_a   1.000
_cell.length_b   1.000
_cell.length_c   1.000
_cell.angle_alpha   90.00
_cell.angle_beta   90.00
_cell.angle_gamma   90.00
#
_symmetry.space_group_name_H-M   'P 1'
#
loop_
_entity.id
_entity.type
_entity.pdbx_description
1 polymer ?
#
loop_
_entity_poly.entity_id
_entity_poly.type
_entity_poly.pdbx_seq_one_letter_code
_entity_poly.pdbx_strand_id
1 'polypeptide(L)'
;MVHLLSVLPHSTAFLSLYESGSSDSSGEWLELLRALTIALDVPHRIVVAWPAERTVFLNDVFFCAHEVVRLLQHDADIDSALLGFYDIWVARDTNGSLFLKEAPYVAEPSALQRISLGLPFPVRCCWNGLVVLNTSPFLHHGTRVRGHKEGECAASECSLLCNDFLRLGFRRMLVDPGVRQAYNQRDAADAYKATYVPGIPHTIWADVAAAPSIDWQAAPLRAHYQCCGLPAGHDMVDFGKDCAWDSYAPAAHNRTGILAWRDP
;
A
#
# COMPACT_ATOMS: atom_id res chain seq x y z
N MET A 1 -20.08 20.85 28.53
CA MET A 1 -18.99 20.44 27.62
C MET A 1 -17.79 20.13 28.49
N VAL A 2 -17.33 18.88 28.52
CA VAL A 2 -16.20 18.46 29.38
C VAL A 2 -14.92 18.91 28.70
N HIS A 3 -14.10 19.69 29.39
CA HIS A 3 -12.82 20.15 28.85
C HIS A 3 -11.84 18.98 28.91
N LEU A 4 -11.32 18.53 27.77
CA LEU A 4 -10.44 17.35 27.69
C LEU A 4 -9.28 17.43 28.70
N LEU A 5 -8.68 18.62 28.84
CA LEU A 5 -7.57 18.86 29.77
C LEU A 5 -7.98 18.82 31.26
N SER A 6 -9.26 18.93 31.59
CA SER A 6 -9.73 18.85 32.99
C SER A 6 -10.01 17.42 33.46
N VAL A 7 -9.89 16.42 32.56
CA VAL A 7 -10.18 15.01 32.87
C VAL A 7 -9.02 14.06 32.56
N LEU A 8 -7.96 14.54 31.91
CA LEU A 8 -6.76 13.74 31.65
C LEU A 8 -5.90 13.66 32.93
N PRO A 9 -5.68 12.47 33.52
CA PRO A 9 -4.82 12.36 34.70
C PRO A 9 -3.35 12.57 34.32
N HIS A 10 -2.64 13.36 35.13
CA HIS A 10 -1.27 13.84 34.90
C HIS A 10 -0.20 12.74 34.65
N SER A 11 -0.50 11.48 34.92
CA SER A 11 0.49 10.39 34.88
C SER A 11 0.00 9.07 34.27
N THR A 12 -1.25 9.00 33.81
CA THR A 12 -1.81 7.75 33.24
C THR A 12 -2.26 7.89 31.78
N ALA A 13 -2.24 9.11 31.23
CA ALA A 13 -2.64 9.38 29.85
C ALA A 13 -1.54 10.14 29.11
N PHE A 14 -1.27 9.71 27.86
CA PHE A 14 -0.35 10.37 26.93
C PHE A 14 -1.13 10.92 25.75
N LEU A 15 -0.99 12.22 25.45
CA LEU A 15 -1.65 12.87 24.31
C LEU A 15 -0.72 12.89 23.09
N SER A 16 -1.04 12.12 22.05
CA SER A 16 -0.33 12.16 20.77
C SER A 16 -1.24 12.74 19.70
N LEU A 17 -0.86 13.87 19.10
CA LEU A 17 -1.61 14.53 18.04
C LEU A 17 -0.67 14.87 16.88
N TYR A 18 -1.12 14.55 15.67
CA TYR A 18 -0.38 14.80 14.45
C TYR A 18 -1.27 15.55 13.47
N GLU A 19 -0.81 16.71 13.03
CA GLU A 19 -1.49 17.54 12.04
C GLU A 19 -0.47 17.93 10.97
N SER A 20 -0.82 17.69 9.71
CA SER A 20 0.07 17.95 8.58
C SER A 20 -0.73 18.52 7.42
N GLY A 21 -0.32 19.71 6.99
CA GLY A 21 -0.83 20.34 5.78
C GLY A 21 -2.16 21.07 5.92
N SER A 22 -2.66 21.34 7.13
CA SER A 22 -3.82 22.22 7.27
C SER A 22 -3.50 23.64 6.80
N SER A 23 -4.45 24.24 6.08
CA SER A 23 -4.44 25.64 5.67
C SER A 23 -5.31 26.54 6.57
N ASP A 24 -5.96 25.97 7.59
CA ASP A 24 -6.75 26.71 8.58
C ASP A 24 -5.96 26.98 9.88
N SER A 25 -6.63 27.55 10.89
CA SER A 25 -6.00 27.87 12.18
C SER A 25 -5.64 26.64 13.04
N SER A 26 -5.82 25.40 12.55
CA SER A 26 -5.53 24.19 13.34
C SER A 26 -4.11 24.15 13.87
N GLY A 27 -3.12 24.58 13.08
CA GLY A 27 -1.73 24.65 13.53
C GLY A 27 -1.55 25.60 14.73
N GLU A 28 -2.19 26.78 14.70
CA GLU A 28 -2.15 27.75 15.79
C GLU A 28 -2.82 27.20 17.07
N TRP A 29 -3.97 26.54 16.92
CA TRP A 29 -4.68 25.90 18.03
C TRP A 29 -3.89 24.75 18.65
N LEU A 30 -3.16 23.98 17.84
CA LEU A 30 -2.31 22.89 18.32
C LEU A 30 -1.06 23.39 19.06
N GLU A 31 -0.50 24.53 18.66
CA GLU A 31 0.57 25.19 19.42
C GLU A 31 0.06 25.73 20.77
N LEU A 32 -1.15 26.31 20.79
CA LEU A 32 -1.80 26.69 22.06
C LEU A 32 -2.05 25.46 22.95
N LEU A 33 -2.55 24.36 22.38
CA LEU A 33 -2.76 23.11 23.10
C LEU A 33 -1.45 22.57 23.68
N ARG A 34 -0.35 22.61 22.91
CA ARG A 34 0.99 22.21 23.39
C ARG A 34 1.42 23.04 24.60
N ALA A 35 1.23 24.36 24.56
CA ALA A 35 1.56 25.22 25.70
C ALA A 35 0.75 24.85 26.95
N LEU A 36 -0.54 24.55 26.79
CA LEU A 36 -1.41 24.13 27.88
C LEU A 36 -1.01 22.76 28.45
N THR A 37 -0.67 21.78 27.61
CA THR A 37 -0.25 20.45 28.06
C THR A 37 1.08 20.47 28.80
N ILE A 38 2.02 21.33 28.39
CA ILE A 38 3.25 21.60 29.15
C ILE A 38 2.91 22.18 30.53
N ALA A 39 2.06 23.21 30.59
CA ALA A 39 1.70 23.88 31.84
C ALA A 39 0.97 22.94 32.84
N LEU A 40 0.28 21.92 32.32
CA LEU A 40 -0.46 20.94 33.12
C LEU A 40 0.35 19.67 33.40
N ASP A 41 1.63 19.59 33.04
CA ASP A 41 2.45 18.39 33.19
C ASP A 41 1.80 17.13 32.60
N VAL A 42 1.09 17.29 31.48
CA VAL A 42 0.46 16.18 30.75
C VAL A 42 1.49 15.64 29.75
N PRO A 43 1.88 14.35 29.83
CA PRO A 43 2.77 13.75 28.83
C PRO A 43 2.16 13.87 27.43
N HIS A 44 2.90 14.45 26.49
CA HIS A 44 2.37 14.68 25.14
C HIS A 44 3.45 14.67 24.05
N ARG A 45 3.00 14.40 22.82
CA ARG A 45 3.71 14.66 21.58
C ARG A 45 2.73 15.23 20.58
N ILE A 46 2.78 16.55 20.41
CA ILE A 46 2.02 17.24 19.38
C ILE A 46 3.01 17.56 18.27
N VAL A 47 2.67 17.24 17.03
CA VAL A 47 3.47 17.65 15.88
C VAL A 47 2.59 18.34 14.86
N VAL A 48 2.98 19.56 14.51
CA VAL A 48 2.30 20.45 13.56
C VAL A 48 3.19 20.62 12.35
N ALA A 49 2.60 20.58 11.15
CA ALA A 49 3.29 20.82 9.89
C ALA A 49 4.53 19.94 9.68
N TRP A 50 4.49 18.68 10.09
CA TRP A 50 5.58 17.76 9.78
C TRP A 50 5.36 17.22 8.35
N PRO A 51 6.29 17.52 7.42
CA PRO A 51 6.35 16.80 6.16
C PRO A 51 6.89 15.41 6.47
N ALA A 52 6.02 14.50 6.93
CA ALA A 52 6.38 13.10 6.84
C ALA A 52 6.63 12.80 5.37
N GLU A 53 7.83 12.32 5.03
CA GLU A 53 8.15 11.89 3.67
C GLU A 53 7.47 10.55 3.35
N ARG A 54 7.14 9.79 4.41
CA ARG A 54 6.55 8.47 4.37
C ARG A 54 5.33 8.41 5.28
N THR A 55 4.24 7.82 4.79
CA THR A 55 3.04 7.51 5.57
C THR A 55 2.89 6.00 5.70
N VAL A 56 2.71 5.50 6.92
CA VAL A 56 2.39 4.10 7.18
C VAL A 56 0.87 3.98 7.23
N PHE A 57 0.29 3.14 6.39
CA PHE A 57 -1.11 2.76 6.45
C PHE A 57 -1.23 1.35 7.03
N LEU A 58 -2.14 1.22 7.99
CA LEU A 58 -2.41 -0.01 8.72
C LEU A 58 -3.89 -0.33 8.62
N ASN A 59 -4.21 -1.54 8.20
CA ASN A 59 -5.55 -2.10 8.26
C ASN A 59 -5.70 -2.98 9.53
N ASP A 60 -6.61 -3.94 9.50
CA ASP A 60 -6.90 -4.93 10.55
C ASP A 60 -5.91 -6.11 10.57
N VAL A 61 -4.62 -5.81 10.48
CA VAL A 61 -3.53 -6.82 10.51
C VAL A 61 -2.78 -6.82 11.84
N PHE A 62 -2.30 -8.00 12.22
CA PHE A 62 -1.31 -8.21 13.26
C PHE A 62 0.09 -8.11 12.66
N PHE A 63 0.94 -7.27 13.26
CA PHE A 63 2.32 -7.03 12.82
C PHE A 63 3.20 -6.65 14.02
N CYS A 64 4.53 -6.73 13.86
CA CYS A 64 5.52 -6.25 14.81
C CYS A 64 6.10 -4.90 14.36
N ALA A 65 6.54 -4.07 15.30
CA ALA A 65 7.10 -2.75 14.98
C ALA A 65 8.31 -2.81 14.02
N HIS A 66 9.12 -3.87 14.07
CA HIS A 66 10.27 -4.03 13.16
C HIS A 66 9.86 -4.22 11.69
N GLU A 67 8.63 -4.65 11.42
CA GLU A 67 8.09 -4.80 10.07
C GLU A 67 7.86 -3.43 9.42
N VAL A 68 7.32 -2.49 10.20
CA VAL A 68 7.16 -1.09 9.78
C VAL A 68 8.52 -0.45 9.54
N VAL A 69 9.48 -0.68 10.45
CA VAL A 69 10.85 -0.17 10.30
C VAL A 69 11.50 -0.72 9.02
N ARG A 70 11.32 -2.01 8.73
CA ARG A 70 11.82 -2.65 7.50
C ARG A 70 11.25 -1.99 6.25
N LEU A 71 9.93 -1.79 6.18
CA LEU A 71 9.29 -1.12 5.04
C LEU A 71 9.79 0.33 4.87
N LEU A 72 9.96 1.06 5.99
CA LEU A 72 10.46 2.44 5.97
C LEU A 72 11.90 2.59 5.45
N GLN A 73 12.67 1.49 5.36
CA GLN A 73 14.04 1.53 4.85
C GLN A 73 14.13 1.45 3.31
N HIS A 74 13.03 1.12 2.63
CA HIS A 74 13.01 1.06 1.17
C HIS A 74 12.88 2.45 0.54
N ASP A 75 13.58 2.67 -0.58
CA ASP A 75 13.36 3.83 -1.47
C ASP A 75 12.23 3.56 -2.48
N ALA A 76 11.02 3.40 -1.98
CA ALA A 76 9.82 3.04 -2.76
C ALA A 76 8.71 4.07 -2.61
N ASP A 77 7.92 4.29 -3.65
CA ASP A 77 6.71 5.11 -3.59
C ASP A 77 5.55 4.39 -2.88
N ILE A 78 5.47 3.06 -3.06
CA ILE A 78 4.56 2.17 -2.36
C ILE A 78 5.33 0.90 -2.01
N ASP A 79 5.28 0.48 -0.76
CA ASP A 79 5.92 -0.74 -0.27
C ASP A 79 4.98 -1.51 0.66
N SER A 80 4.68 -2.75 0.31
CA SER A 80 3.65 -3.57 0.98
C SER A 80 4.20 -4.91 1.43
N ALA A 81 3.60 -5.46 2.50
CA ALA A 81 3.90 -6.78 3.01
C ALA A 81 3.33 -7.92 2.14
N LEU A 82 4.01 -9.08 2.10
CA LEU A 82 3.56 -10.25 1.33
C LEU A 82 2.88 -11.35 2.18
N LEU A 83 3.30 -11.57 3.42
CA LEU A 83 2.97 -12.84 4.10
C LEU A 83 1.47 -13.05 4.29
N GLY A 84 1.01 -14.25 3.91
CA GLY A 84 -0.41 -14.60 3.93
C GLY A 84 -1.24 -13.76 2.96
N PHE A 85 -0.71 -13.50 1.75
CA PHE A 85 -1.30 -12.58 0.77
C PHE A 85 -2.75 -12.94 0.43
N TYR A 86 -3.68 -12.30 1.12
CA TYR A 86 -5.11 -12.51 0.95
C TYR A 86 -5.66 -11.62 -0.16
N ASP A 87 -5.18 -10.38 -0.24
CA ASP A 87 -5.68 -9.33 -1.14
C ASP A 87 -5.15 -9.45 -2.57
N ILE A 88 -5.05 -10.67 -3.10
CA ILE A 88 -4.60 -10.95 -4.48
C ILE A 88 -5.36 -10.13 -5.53
N TRP A 89 -6.60 -9.75 -5.22
CA TRP A 89 -7.52 -9.07 -6.13
C TRP A 89 -7.16 -7.59 -6.36
N VAL A 90 -6.42 -6.94 -5.45
CA VAL A 90 -5.91 -5.56 -5.62
C VAL A 90 -4.44 -5.51 -6.06
N ALA A 91 -3.71 -6.61 -5.89
CA ALA A 91 -2.30 -6.68 -6.23
C ALA A 91 -2.06 -6.99 -7.71
N ARG A 92 -1.02 -6.38 -8.26
CA ARG A 92 -0.67 -6.44 -9.67
C ARG A 92 0.84 -6.57 -9.82
N ASP A 93 1.29 -7.59 -10.51
CA ASP A 93 2.69 -7.67 -10.96
C ASP A 93 3.01 -6.49 -11.91
N THR A 94 4.28 -6.34 -12.28
CA THR A 94 4.71 -5.25 -13.16
C THR A 94 3.98 -5.27 -14.51
N ASN A 95 3.67 -6.45 -15.04
CA ASN A 95 2.93 -6.62 -16.29
C ASN A 95 1.41 -6.35 -16.14
N GLY A 96 0.92 -6.13 -14.93
CA GLY A 96 -0.49 -5.87 -14.63
C GLY A 96 -1.31 -7.14 -14.35
N SER A 97 -0.67 -8.31 -14.23
CA SER A 97 -1.36 -9.55 -13.88
C SER A 97 -1.65 -9.61 -12.39
N LEU A 98 -2.76 -10.25 -12.01
CA LEU A 98 -3.10 -10.54 -10.62
C LEU A 98 -2.03 -11.40 -9.95
N PHE A 99 -1.90 -11.22 -8.63
CA PHE A 99 -1.13 -12.14 -7.82
C PHE A 99 -1.82 -13.52 -7.79
N LEU A 100 -1.01 -14.57 -7.72
CA LEU A 100 -1.45 -15.94 -7.49
C LEU A 100 -1.81 -16.13 -6.02
N LYS A 101 -2.69 -17.08 -5.72
CA LYS A 101 -3.06 -17.44 -4.34
C LYS A 101 -1.93 -18.10 -3.56
N GLU A 102 -1.06 -18.79 -4.27
CA GLU A 102 0.00 -19.60 -3.68
C GLU A 102 1.36 -19.05 -4.09
N ALA A 103 2.35 -19.32 -3.24
CA ALA A 103 3.74 -19.00 -3.54
C ALA A 103 4.13 -19.58 -4.92
N PRO A 104 4.88 -18.82 -5.74
CA PRO A 104 5.58 -17.58 -5.41
C PRO A 104 4.74 -16.30 -5.54
N TYR A 105 3.41 -16.37 -5.58
CA TYR A 105 2.45 -15.25 -5.69
C TYR A 105 2.54 -14.39 -6.95
N VAL A 106 3.62 -14.46 -7.72
CA VAL A 106 3.82 -13.74 -8.98
C VAL A 106 4.36 -14.67 -10.05
N ALA A 107 3.99 -14.41 -11.31
CA ALA A 107 4.48 -15.14 -12.47
C ALA A 107 5.44 -14.33 -13.35
N GLU A 108 5.52 -13.00 -13.15
CA GLU A 108 6.38 -12.13 -13.93
C GLU A 108 7.87 -12.49 -13.69
N PRO A 109 8.68 -12.71 -14.75
CA PRO A 109 10.03 -13.24 -14.60
C PRO A 109 10.95 -12.44 -13.68
N SER A 110 10.94 -11.10 -13.76
CA SER A 110 11.83 -10.27 -12.94
C SER A 110 11.44 -10.34 -11.46
N ALA A 111 10.14 -10.35 -11.17
CA ALA A 111 9.62 -10.51 -9.82
C ALA A 111 9.89 -11.92 -9.28
N LEU A 112 9.67 -12.94 -10.11
CA LEU A 112 9.90 -14.35 -9.78
C LEU A 112 11.37 -14.62 -9.41
N GLN A 113 12.31 -14.04 -10.15
CA GLN A 113 13.73 -14.18 -9.86
C GLN A 113 14.07 -13.65 -8.46
N ARG A 114 13.52 -12.49 -8.07
CA ARG A 114 13.80 -11.85 -6.78
C ARG A 114 13.09 -12.54 -5.62
N ILE A 115 11.81 -12.86 -5.76
CA ILE A 115 11.04 -13.54 -4.70
C ILE A 115 11.57 -14.95 -4.41
N SER A 116 12.12 -15.65 -5.41
CA SER A 116 12.77 -16.96 -5.21
C SER A 116 13.99 -16.90 -4.27
N LEU A 117 14.57 -15.70 -4.08
CA LEU A 117 15.67 -15.41 -3.16
C LEU A 117 15.19 -14.70 -1.89
N GLY A 118 13.87 -14.58 -1.67
CA GLY A 118 13.30 -13.81 -0.56
C GLY A 118 13.61 -12.31 -0.65
N LEU A 119 13.92 -11.79 -1.84
CA LEU A 119 14.22 -10.37 -2.04
C LEU A 119 12.98 -9.57 -2.41
N PRO A 120 12.92 -8.28 -2.03
CA PRO A 120 11.85 -7.38 -2.47
C PRO A 120 11.82 -7.28 -3.98
N PHE A 121 10.63 -7.21 -4.57
CA PHE A 121 10.43 -7.26 -6.01
C PHE A 121 9.49 -6.17 -6.51
N PRO A 122 9.68 -5.66 -7.75
CA PRO A 122 8.83 -4.61 -8.28
C PRO A 122 7.43 -5.13 -8.56
N VAL A 123 6.45 -4.26 -8.38
CA VAL A 123 5.03 -4.50 -8.67
C VAL A 123 4.45 -3.27 -9.34
N ARG A 124 3.26 -3.41 -9.91
CA ARG A 124 2.49 -2.26 -10.39
C ARG A 124 1.56 -1.70 -9.32
N CYS A 125 1.07 -2.56 -8.44
CA CYS A 125 0.26 -2.17 -7.30
C CYS A 125 0.29 -3.30 -6.29
N CYS A 126 0.38 -2.97 -5.01
CA CYS A 126 0.17 -3.92 -3.94
C CYS A 126 -0.28 -3.18 -2.70
N TRP A 127 -1.28 -3.74 -2.02
CA TRP A 127 -1.78 -3.22 -0.76
C TRP A 127 -2.37 -4.40 -0.01
N ASN A 128 -1.66 -4.86 1.01
CA ASN A 128 -2.04 -6.03 1.79
C ASN A 128 -1.86 -5.68 3.25
N GLY A 129 -2.84 -4.97 3.84
CA GLY A 129 -2.92 -4.66 5.27
C GLY A 129 -1.91 -3.66 5.85
N LEU A 130 -0.62 -3.77 5.52
CA LEU A 130 0.46 -2.89 5.96
C LEU A 130 1.21 -2.37 4.73
N VAL A 131 1.19 -1.05 4.54
CA VAL A 131 1.86 -0.39 3.41
C VAL A 131 2.53 0.92 3.85
N VAL A 132 3.71 1.19 3.30
CA VAL A 132 4.39 2.49 3.39
C VAL A 132 4.21 3.22 2.07
N LEU A 133 3.76 4.46 2.15
CA LEU A 133 3.45 5.31 1.01
C LEU A 133 4.32 6.56 1.03
N ASN A 134 4.82 6.98 -0.15
CA ASN A 134 5.38 8.31 -0.34
C ASN A 134 4.29 9.37 -0.11
N THR A 135 4.58 10.36 0.72
CA THR A 135 3.59 11.36 1.12
C THR A 135 3.42 12.48 0.09
N SER A 136 4.37 12.64 -0.84
CA SER A 136 4.38 13.70 -1.86
C SER A 136 3.11 13.77 -2.73
N PRO A 137 2.55 12.66 -3.25
CA PRO A 137 1.26 12.66 -3.97
C PRO A 137 0.11 13.29 -3.16
N PHE A 138 0.05 13.05 -1.85
CA PHE A 138 -1.02 13.57 -1.01
C PHE A 138 -0.88 15.07 -0.75
N LEU A 139 0.34 15.51 -0.44
CA LEU A 139 0.65 16.89 -0.04
C LEU A 139 0.68 17.85 -1.24
N HIS A 140 1.25 17.42 -2.36
CA HIS A 140 1.52 18.32 -3.49
C HIS A 140 0.55 18.16 -4.66
N HIS A 141 -0.13 17.02 -4.77
CA HIS A 141 -1.01 16.71 -5.91
C HIS A 141 -2.47 16.49 -5.50
N GLY A 142 -2.79 16.57 -4.21
CA GLY A 142 -4.16 16.41 -3.73
C GLY A 142 -4.70 14.97 -3.90
N THR A 143 -3.82 13.98 -4.06
CA THR A 143 -4.23 12.57 -4.15
C THR A 143 -4.95 12.14 -2.88
N ARG A 144 -6.01 11.31 -3.01
CA ARG A 144 -6.80 10.81 -1.88
C ARG A 144 -7.16 9.34 -2.11
N VAL A 145 -7.29 8.59 -1.02
CA VAL A 145 -7.98 7.30 -1.05
C VAL A 145 -9.46 7.55 -1.38
N ARG A 146 -9.99 6.89 -2.40
CA ARG A 146 -11.29 7.22 -2.99
C ARG A 146 -11.92 6.01 -3.66
N GLY A 147 -13.23 6.04 -3.82
CA GLY A 147 -13.94 5.17 -4.76
C GLY A 147 -13.73 5.59 -6.21
N HIS A 148 -14.18 4.73 -7.14
CA HIS A 148 -14.24 5.06 -8.55
C HIS A 148 -15.28 6.17 -8.78
N LYS A 149 -15.04 7.02 -9.77
CA LYS A 149 -15.98 8.05 -10.22
C LYS A 149 -16.75 7.58 -11.45
N GLU A 150 -17.83 8.28 -11.78
CA GLU A 150 -18.51 8.12 -13.06
C GLU A 150 -17.51 8.26 -14.22
N GLY A 151 -17.55 7.32 -15.16
CA GLY A 151 -16.60 7.23 -16.28
C GLY A 151 -15.27 6.53 -15.98
N GLU A 152 -14.98 6.14 -14.74
CA GLU A 152 -13.82 5.31 -14.40
C GLU A 152 -14.18 3.82 -14.30
N CYS A 153 -13.20 2.93 -14.48
CA CYS A 153 -13.41 1.52 -14.19
C CYS A 153 -13.73 1.33 -12.69
N ALA A 154 -14.66 0.43 -12.38
CA ALA A 154 -14.84 -0.06 -11.02
C ALA A 154 -13.52 -0.70 -10.53
N ALA A 155 -13.00 -0.22 -9.40
CA ALA A 155 -11.76 -0.70 -8.81
C ALA A 155 -11.76 -0.41 -7.31
N SER A 156 -10.91 -1.11 -6.55
CA SER A 156 -10.70 -0.80 -5.14
C SER A 156 -10.05 0.58 -4.98
N GLU A 157 -10.27 1.19 -3.83
CA GLU A 157 -9.58 2.39 -3.41
C GLU A 157 -8.05 2.22 -3.43
N CYS A 158 -7.56 1.02 -3.14
CA CYS A 158 -6.14 0.67 -3.19
C CYS A 158 -5.60 0.71 -4.63
N SER A 159 -6.31 0.05 -5.56
CA SER A 159 -5.93 0.05 -6.98
C SER A 159 -6.03 1.45 -7.60
N LEU A 160 -7.05 2.23 -7.22
CA LEU A 160 -7.19 3.61 -7.66
C LEU A 160 -6.05 4.48 -7.14
N LEU A 161 -5.62 4.31 -5.88
CA LEU A 161 -4.47 5.03 -5.36
C LEU A 161 -3.19 4.69 -6.11
N CYS A 162 -2.91 3.41 -6.35
CA CYS A 162 -1.77 2.98 -7.17
C CYS A 162 -1.82 3.64 -8.56
N ASN A 163 -2.99 3.67 -9.19
CA ASN A 163 -3.16 4.31 -10.50
C ASN A 163 -2.91 5.82 -10.44
N ASP A 164 -3.38 6.50 -9.40
CA ASP A 164 -3.16 7.93 -9.20
C ASP A 164 -1.65 8.23 -8.99
N PHE A 165 -0.94 7.40 -8.22
CA PHE A 165 0.52 7.48 -8.08
C PHE A 165 1.24 7.31 -9.43
N LEU A 166 0.87 6.28 -10.19
CA LEU A 166 1.46 6.00 -11.51
C LEU A 166 1.24 7.15 -12.50
N ARG A 167 0.04 7.75 -12.53
CA ARG A 167 -0.31 8.92 -13.37
C ARG A 167 0.53 10.14 -13.03
N LEU A 168 0.88 10.31 -11.76
CA LEU A 168 1.74 11.39 -11.28
C LEU A 168 3.24 11.10 -11.47
N GLY A 169 3.60 9.92 -11.98
CA GLY A 169 5.00 9.53 -12.23
C GLY A 169 5.68 8.81 -11.06
N PHE A 170 4.96 8.54 -9.96
CA PHE A 170 5.43 7.75 -8.82
C PHE A 170 5.26 6.27 -9.16
N ARG A 171 6.38 5.60 -9.46
CA ARG A 171 6.41 4.28 -10.10
C ARG A 171 7.22 3.25 -9.33
N ARG A 172 7.89 3.64 -8.25
CA ARG A 172 8.73 2.72 -7.47
C ARG A 172 7.86 1.92 -6.50
N MET A 173 7.06 1.00 -7.01
CA MET A 173 6.20 0.16 -6.17
C MET A 173 6.82 -1.21 -6.01
N LEU A 174 6.93 -1.70 -4.77
CA LEU A 174 7.51 -3.01 -4.48
C LEU A 174 6.72 -3.76 -3.42
N VAL A 175 7.02 -5.05 -3.31
CA VAL A 175 6.59 -5.91 -2.21
C VAL A 175 7.82 -6.55 -1.59
N ASP A 176 7.91 -6.49 -0.26
CA ASP A 176 8.95 -7.15 0.51
C ASP A 176 8.43 -8.48 1.10
N PRO A 177 8.90 -9.65 0.60
CA PRO A 177 8.45 -10.95 1.09
C PRO A 177 8.87 -11.26 2.52
N GLY A 178 9.85 -10.53 3.08
CA GLY A 178 10.29 -10.73 4.45
C GLY A 178 9.48 -9.95 5.48
N VAL A 179 8.49 -9.15 5.06
CA VAL A 179 7.62 -8.39 5.95
C VAL A 179 6.47 -9.25 6.41
N ARG A 180 6.42 -9.54 7.72
CA ARG A 180 5.46 -10.47 8.33
C ARG A 180 4.24 -9.73 8.83
N GLN A 181 3.07 -10.23 8.45
CA GLN A 181 1.79 -9.80 9.00
C GLN A 181 0.74 -10.91 8.81
N ALA A 182 -0.40 -10.79 9.47
CA ALA A 182 -1.58 -11.59 9.13
C ALA A 182 -2.87 -10.93 9.62
N TYR A 183 -4.00 -11.31 9.03
CA TYR A 183 -5.33 -10.82 9.42
C TYR A 183 -5.91 -11.49 10.68
N ASN A 184 -5.24 -12.52 11.21
CA ASN A 184 -5.64 -13.12 12.48
C ASN A 184 -4.42 -13.48 13.34
N GLN A 185 -4.66 -13.55 14.64
CA GLN A 185 -3.62 -13.74 15.64
C GLN A 185 -2.89 -15.07 15.51
N ARG A 186 -3.59 -16.14 15.08
CA ARG A 186 -3.00 -17.47 14.93
C ARG A 186 -1.98 -17.47 13.80
N ASP A 187 -2.39 -16.99 12.63
CA ASP A 187 -1.52 -16.94 11.45
C ASP A 187 -0.35 -15.97 11.68
N ALA A 188 -0.56 -14.88 12.40
CA ALA A 188 0.53 -13.99 12.81
C ALA A 188 1.53 -14.71 13.71
N ALA A 189 1.06 -15.40 14.76
CA ALA A 189 1.92 -16.17 15.66
C ALA A 189 2.70 -17.25 14.91
N ASP A 190 2.08 -17.90 13.93
CA ASP A 190 2.73 -18.90 13.10
C ASP A 190 3.76 -18.26 12.14
N ALA A 191 3.43 -17.14 11.51
CA ALA A 191 4.35 -16.38 10.66
C ALA A 191 5.60 -15.90 11.42
N TYR A 192 5.46 -15.52 12.70
CA TYR A 192 6.61 -15.11 13.53
C TYR A 192 7.44 -16.27 14.08
N LYS A 193 6.87 -17.47 14.22
CA LYS A 193 7.62 -18.69 14.58
C LYS A 193 8.31 -19.32 13.38
N ALA A 194 7.69 -19.21 12.21
CA ALA A 194 8.22 -19.77 10.99
C ALA A 194 9.50 -19.03 10.58
N THR A 195 10.51 -19.79 10.17
CA THR A 195 11.73 -19.24 9.58
C THR A 195 11.58 -18.98 8.08
N TYR A 196 10.46 -19.35 7.47
CA TYR A 196 10.15 -19.13 6.05
C TYR A 196 8.63 -19.24 5.80
N VAL A 197 8.18 -18.63 4.72
CA VAL A 197 6.86 -18.86 4.12
C VAL A 197 6.99 -20.09 3.24
N PRO A 198 6.05 -21.04 3.21
CA PRO A 198 6.10 -22.14 2.26
C PRO A 198 6.39 -21.63 0.82
N GLY A 199 7.53 -22.02 0.26
CA GLY A 199 7.96 -21.63 -1.09
C GLY A 199 8.74 -20.32 -1.23
N ILE A 200 8.95 -19.54 -0.15
CA ILE A 200 9.70 -18.27 -0.19
C ILE A 200 10.73 -18.23 0.96
N PRO A 201 12.03 -18.13 0.65
CA PRO A 201 13.06 -17.94 1.67
C PRO A 201 12.83 -16.66 2.48
N HIS A 202 13.09 -16.73 3.78
CA HIS A 202 13.15 -15.51 4.58
C HIS A 202 14.54 -14.88 4.48
N THR A 203 14.57 -13.60 4.17
CA THR A 203 15.81 -12.82 4.01
C THR A 203 15.82 -11.68 5.02
N ILE A 204 16.91 -11.54 5.77
CA ILE A 204 17.08 -10.45 6.74
C ILE A 204 17.43 -9.14 6.02
N TRP A 205 17.24 -8.01 6.69
CA TRP A 205 17.51 -6.70 6.09
C TRP A 205 18.94 -6.54 5.57
N ALA A 206 19.94 -7.06 6.28
CA ALA A 206 21.34 -6.96 5.87
C ALA A 206 21.58 -7.59 4.49
N ASP A 207 20.95 -8.73 4.22
CA ASP A 207 21.06 -9.43 2.93
C ASP A 207 20.26 -8.70 1.84
N VAL A 208 19.09 -8.14 2.17
CA VAL A 208 18.32 -7.28 1.25
C VAL A 208 19.14 -6.05 0.84
N ALA A 209 19.79 -5.39 1.80
CA ALA A 209 20.61 -4.20 1.56
C ALA A 209 21.89 -4.50 0.77
N ALA A 210 22.41 -5.72 0.87
CA ALA A 210 23.59 -6.17 0.12
C ALA A 210 23.26 -6.70 -1.29
N ALA A 211 21.99 -7.05 -1.54
CA ALA A 211 21.56 -7.58 -2.83
C ALA A 211 21.53 -6.50 -3.93
N PRO A 212 21.60 -6.88 -5.21
CA PRO A 212 21.39 -5.94 -6.31
C PRO A 212 20.07 -5.19 -6.18
N SER A 213 20.09 -3.88 -6.40
CA SER A 213 18.89 -3.03 -6.38
C SER A 213 17.87 -3.49 -7.43
N ILE A 214 16.61 -3.11 -7.23
CA ILE A 214 15.57 -3.33 -8.23
C ILE A 214 15.91 -2.48 -9.47
N ASP A 215 15.97 -3.14 -10.63
CA ASP A 215 16.03 -2.44 -11.91
C ASP A 215 14.62 -1.96 -12.29
N TRP A 216 14.33 -0.71 -11.95
CA TRP A 216 13.05 -0.06 -12.24
C TRP A 216 12.79 0.16 -13.73
N GLN A 217 13.80 0.03 -14.60
CA GLN A 217 13.64 0.14 -16.06
C GLN A 217 13.26 -1.19 -16.70
N ALA A 218 13.72 -2.31 -16.12
CA ALA A 218 13.39 -3.65 -16.59
C ALA A 218 11.94 -4.07 -16.27
N ALA A 219 11.27 -3.40 -15.33
CA ALA A 219 9.88 -3.62 -15.00
C ALA A 219 8.95 -3.04 -16.10
N PRO A 220 8.22 -3.86 -16.88
CA PRO A 220 7.41 -3.36 -17.97
C PRO A 220 6.26 -2.47 -17.46
N LEU A 221 6.23 -1.19 -17.88
CA LEU A 221 5.15 -0.26 -17.55
C LEU A 221 4.14 -0.21 -18.68
N ARG A 222 3.09 -1.04 -18.63
CA ARG A 222 1.99 -0.91 -19.59
C ARG A 222 1.19 0.37 -19.37
N ALA A 223 0.98 1.17 -20.40
CA ALA A 223 0.28 2.45 -20.27
C ALA A 223 -1.25 2.33 -20.16
N HIS A 224 -1.83 1.19 -20.53
CA HIS A 224 -3.28 1.08 -20.72
C HIS A 224 -3.91 0.03 -19.79
N TYR A 225 -5.12 0.35 -19.34
CA TYR A 225 -6.01 -0.54 -18.61
C TYR A 225 -7.25 -0.74 -19.48
N GLN A 226 -7.72 -1.98 -19.61
CA GLN A 226 -9.06 -2.24 -20.10
C GLN A 226 -10.00 -2.40 -18.90
N CYS A 227 -11.08 -1.62 -18.86
CA CYS A 227 -12.12 -1.86 -17.86
C CYS A 227 -12.77 -3.22 -18.15
N CYS A 228 -13.10 -3.95 -17.09
CA CYS A 228 -14.03 -5.04 -17.24
C CYS A 228 -15.42 -4.53 -17.60
N GLY A 229 -16.10 -5.28 -18.45
CA GLY A 229 -17.51 -5.01 -18.76
C GLY A 229 -18.36 -5.19 -17.51
N LEU A 230 -19.30 -4.28 -17.29
CA LEU A 230 -20.38 -4.45 -16.32
C LEU A 230 -21.48 -5.30 -16.98
N PRO A 231 -21.78 -6.52 -16.48
CA PRO A 231 -22.85 -7.33 -17.04
C PRO A 231 -24.19 -6.60 -16.98
N ALA A 232 -25.06 -6.86 -17.97
CA ALA A 232 -26.38 -6.24 -18.00
C ALA A 232 -27.20 -6.62 -16.74
N GLY A 233 -27.73 -5.62 -16.05
CA GLY A 233 -28.54 -5.80 -14.83
C GLY A 233 -27.72 -5.96 -13.54
N HIS A 234 -26.39 -5.79 -13.60
CA HIS A 234 -25.53 -5.73 -12.42
C HIS A 234 -25.14 -4.27 -12.14
N ASP A 235 -25.15 -3.88 -10.87
CA ASP A 235 -24.67 -2.57 -10.42
C ASP A 235 -23.16 -2.59 -10.09
N MET A 236 -22.59 -3.79 -9.91
CA MET A 236 -21.15 -4.00 -9.65
C MET A 236 -20.60 -5.17 -10.46
N VAL A 237 -19.30 -5.12 -10.78
CA VAL A 237 -18.57 -6.22 -11.42
C VAL A 237 -18.18 -7.27 -10.36
N ASP A 238 -18.54 -8.54 -10.54
CA ASP A 238 -17.92 -9.64 -9.80
C ASP A 238 -16.54 -9.96 -10.42
N PHE A 239 -15.47 -9.49 -9.78
CA PHE A 239 -14.08 -9.66 -10.24
C PHE A 239 -13.61 -11.12 -10.33
N GLY A 240 -14.36 -12.09 -9.82
CA GLY A 240 -14.07 -13.52 -9.93
C GLY A 240 -14.94 -14.28 -10.94
N LYS A 241 -16.07 -13.70 -11.36
CA LYS A 241 -17.05 -14.37 -12.24
C LYS A 241 -17.34 -13.61 -13.52
N ASP A 242 -17.50 -12.29 -13.43
CA ASP A 242 -17.94 -11.42 -14.52
C ASP A 242 -16.76 -10.92 -15.36
N CYS A 243 -15.56 -10.99 -14.80
CA CYS A 243 -14.34 -10.65 -15.51
C CYS A 243 -13.11 -11.31 -14.90
N ALA A 244 -12.28 -11.93 -15.73
CA ALA A 244 -10.88 -12.19 -15.39
C ALA A 244 -10.08 -10.93 -15.77
N TRP A 245 -9.79 -10.07 -14.79
CA TRP A 245 -9.24 -8.74 -15.03
C TRP A 245 -7.85 -8.78 -15.69
N ASP A 246 -7.81 -8.40 -16.97
CA ASP A 246 -6.67 -8.00 -17.82
C ASP A 246 -5.30 -8.63 -17.48
N SER A 247 -5.29 -9.92 -17.16
CA SER A 247 -4.08 -10.72 -17.16
C SER A 247 -3.69 -10.89 -18.62
N TYR A 248 -2.85 -9.99 -19.12
CA TYR A 248 -2.26 -10.14 -20.43
C TYR A 248 -1.23 -11.27 -20.38
N ALA A 249 -1.73 -12.51 -20.38
CA ALA A 249 -0.96 -13.62 -20.91
C ALA A 249 -0.62 -13.25 -22.36
N PRO A 250 0.64 -13.36 -22.81
CA PRO A 250 0.99 -13.07 -24.19
C PRO A 250 0.32 -14.13 -25.06
N ALA A 251 -0.90 -13.84 -25.54
CA ALA A 251 -1.49 -14.60 -26.62
C ALA A 251 -0.63 -14.31 -27.86
N ALA A 252 0.06 -15.35 -28.33
CA ALA A 252 0.74 -15.34 -29.60
C ALA A 252 -0.21 -14.84 -30.70
N HIS A 253 0.34 -13.99 -31.57
CA HIS A 253 -0.20 -13.53 -32.85
C HIS A 253 -1.29 -12.45 -32.85
N ASN A 254 -0.90 -11.31 -33.45
CA ASN A 254 -1.71 -10.35 -34.22
C ASN A 254 -3.23 -10.32 -33.96
N ARG A 255 -3.72 -9.19 -33.44
CA ARG A 255 -4.80 -8.42 -34.09
C ARG A 255 -4.91 -7.00 -33.53
N THR A 256 -5.12 -6.10 -34.49
CA THR A 256 -5.43 -4.66 -34.43
C THR A 256 -6.79 -4.32 -33.80
N GLY A 257 -6.89 -3.15 -33.16
CA GLY A 257 -8.13 -2.41 -32.80
C GLY A 257 -8.67 -2.66 -31.38
N ILE A 258 -9.41 -1.79 -30.67
CA ILE A 258 -10.13 -0.53 -30.94
C ILE A 258 -10.57 0.06 -29.55
N LEU A 259 -10.84 1.38 -29.50
CA LEU A 259 -11.54 2.17 -28.46
C LEU A 259 -12.91 1.60 -28.02
N ALA A 260 -13.43 1.98 -26.84
CA ALA A 260 -14.68 2.77 -26.75
C ALA A 260 -15.23 2.95 -25.32
N TRP A 261 -15.64 4.19 -25.09
CA TRP A 261 -16.64 4.68 -24.15
C TRP A 261 -17.99 3.96 -24.25
N ARG A 262 -18.83 4.17 -23.23
CA ARG A 262 -20.29 4.12 -23.38
C ARG A 262 -20.88 5.39 -22.79
N ASP A 263 -21.49 6.19 -23.66
CA ASP A 263 -22.63 7.07 -23.35
C ASP A 263 -23.79 6.57 -24.24
N PRO A 264 -25.06 6.82 -23.92
CA PRO A 264 -25.59 7.78 -22.94
C PRO A 264 -26.14 7.15 -21.64
#